data_AF-A0A0N6Y006-F1
#
_entry.id   AF-A0A0N6Y006-F1
#
_cell.length_a   1.000
_cell.length_b   1.000
_cell.length_c   1.000
_cell.angle_alpha   90.00
_cell.angle_beta   90.00
_cell.angle_gamma   90.00
#
_symmetry.space_group_name_H-M   'P 1'
#
loop_
_entity.id
_entity.type
_entity.pdbx_description
1 polymer ?
#
loop_
_entity_poly.entity_id
_entity_poly.type
_entity_poly.pdbx_seq_one_letter_code
_entity_poly.pdbx_strand_id
1 'polypeptide(L)' 'MPQLLPAPWFCILLYVWLVYLYLLPLKVVTYIYPNDKDLQALYKAKKLYWLWPWF' A
#
# COMPACT_ATOMS: atom_id res chain seq x y z
N MET A 1 -9.45 31.86 28.14
CA MET A 1 -9.82 30.49 28.56
C MET A 1 -8.56 29.62 28.56
N PRO A 2 -8.29 28.79 29.57
CA PRO A 2 -7.04 28.03 29.70
C PRO A 2 -6.82 26.95 28.62
N GLN A 3 -7.83 26.66 27.79
CA GLN A 3 -7.73 25.75 26.63
C GLN A 3 -7.07 26.37 25.39
N LEU A 4 -6.89 27.70 25.36
CA LEU A 4 -6.29 28.44 24.23
C LEU A 4 -4.76 28.54 24.29
N LEU A 5 -4.12 27.91 25.30
CA LEU A 5 -2.67 27.80 25.36
C LEU A 5 -2.21 26.70 24.39
N PRO A 6 -1.56 27.03 23.24
CA PRO A 6 -1.20 26.04 22.21
C PRO A 6 -0.06 25.09 22.65
N ALA A 7 0.59 25.43 23.76
CA ALA A 7 1.91 24.95 24.15
C ALA A 7 2.00 23.42 24.39
N PRO A 8 1.00 22.71 24.93
CA PRO A 8 1.06 21.25 24.96
C PRO A 8 0.43 20.59 23.73
N TRP A 9 -0.63 21.19 23.16
CA TRP A 9 -1.45 20.55 22.11
C TRP A 9 -0.71 20.37 20.79
N PHE A 10 0.07 21.36 20.37
CA PHE A 10 0.82 21.26 19.13
C PHE A 10 1.89 20.17 19.19
N CYS A 11 2.59 20.05 20.33
CA CYS A 11 3.57 19.00 20.56
C CYS A 11 2.95 17.60 20.57
N ILE A 12 1.78 17.45 21.22
CA ILE A 12 1.04 16.18 21.23
C ILE A 12 0.59 15.81 19.80
N LEU A 13 0.09 16.78 19.04
CA LEU A 13 -0.32 16.57 17.65
C LEU A 13 0.86 16.08 16.81
N LEU A 14 2.00 16.78 16.85
CA LEU A 14 3.19 16.36 16.09
C LEU A 14 3.68 14.97 16.49
N TYR A 15 3.67 14.65 17.78
CA TYR A 15 4.08 13.33 18.27
C TYR A 15 3.17 12.21 17.74
N VAL A 16 1.85 12.39 17.81
CA VAL A 16 0.87 11.42 17.28
C VAL A 16 1.05 11.24 15.77
N TRP A 17 1.26 12.33 15.02
CA TRP A 17 1.50 12.28 13.59
C TRP A 17 2.78 11.52 13.23
N LEU A 18 3.88 11.75 13.96
CA LEU A 18 5.14 11.04 13.72
C LEU A 18 5.02 9.54 13.98
N VAL A 19 4.36 9.14 15.07
CA VAL A 19 4.11 7.72 15.38
C VAL A 19 3.25 7.08 14.29
N TYR A 20 2.21 7.77 13.82
CA TYR A 20 1.34 7.27 12.75
C TYR A 20 2.10 7.09 11.43
N LEU A 21 2.90 8.07 11.03
CA LEU A 21 3.72 8.00 9.81
C LEU A 21 4.80 6.92 9.89
N TYR A 22 5.31 6.60 11.07
CA TYR A 22 6.25 5.50 11.25
C TYR A 22 5.58 4.13 11.18
N LEU A 23 4.37 3.99 11.74
CA LEU A 23 3.64 2.72 11.78
C LEU A 23 2.90 2.39 10.47
N LEU A 24 2.46 3.39 9.72
CA LEU A 24 1.77 3.23 8.43
C LEU A 24 2.54 2.37 7.41
N PRO A 25 3.81 2.65 7.07
CA PRO A 25 4.52 1.91 6.02
C PRO A 25 4.68 0.43 6.36
N LEU A 26 4.84 0.08 7.64
CA LEU A 26 4.93 -1.30 8.09
C LEU A 26 3.67 -2.13 7.75
N LYS A 27 2.50 -1.48 7.69
CA LYS A 27 1.25 -2.13 7.31
C LYS A 27 0.92 -2.04 5.82
N VAL A 28 1.36 -0.98 5.15
CA VAL A 28 1.00 -0.74 3.74
C VAL A 28 1.90 -1.51 2.79
N VAL A 29 3.18 -1.73 3.13
CA VAL A 29 4.14 -2.44 2.25
C VAL A 29 3.77 -3.92 2.06
N THR A 30 3.02 -4.53 2.98
CA THR A 30 2.54 -5.92 2.81
C THR A 30 1.33 -6.04 1.88
N TYR A 31 0.87 -4.93 1.29
CA TYR A 31 -0.23 -4.97 0.34
C TYR A 31 0.23 -5.58 -0.98
N ILE A 32 -0.21 -6.81 -1.23
CA ILE A 32 -0.03 -7.49 -2.51
C ILE A 32 -0.96 -6.82 -3.51
N TYR A 33 -0.39 -6.02 -4.42
CA TYR A 33 -1.15 -5.42 -5.50
C TYR A 33 -1.74 -6.52 -6.39
N PRO A 34 -3.07 -6.57 -6.60
CA PRO A 34 -3.69 -7.58 -7.45
C PRO A 34 -3.25 -7.49 -8.92
N ASN A 35 -2.80 -6.31 -9.37
CA ASN A 35 -2.45 -6.04 -10.76
C ASN A 35 -1.15 -6.72 -11.24
N ASP A 36 -0.24 -7.11 -10.33
CA ASP A 36 1.00 -7.83 -10.71
C ASP A 36 0.74 -9.32 -11.03
N LYS A 37 -0.29 -9.91 -10.42
CA LYS A 37 -0.70 -11.29 -10.73
C LYS A 37 -1.34 -11.39 -12.11
N ASP A 38 -2.04 -10.35 -12.54
CA ASP A 38 -2.66 -10.30 -13.87
C ASP A 38 -1.63 -10.21 -14.99
N LEU A 39 -0.50 -9.52 -14.80
CA LEU A 39 0.56 -9.51 -15.82
C LEU A 39 1.19 -10.89 -16.00
N GLN A 40 1.50 -11.60 -14.91
CA GLN A 40 2.02 -12.98 -15.01
C GLN A 40 0.98 -13.96 -15.58
N ALA A 41 -0.30 -13.81 -15.21
CA ALA A 41 -1.39 -14.59 -15.75
C ALA A 41 -1.61 -14.31 -17.25
N LEU A 42 -1.56 -13.05 -17.68
CA LEU A 42 -1.64 -12.64 -19.09
C LEU A 42 -0.44 -13.13 -19.90
N TYR A 43 0.79 -13.06 -19.36
CA TYR A 43 1.97 -13.62 -20.02
C TYR A 43 1.90 -15.16 -20.14
N LYS A 44 1.42 -15.85 -19.11
CA LYS A 44 1.25 -17.32 -19.12
C LYS A 44 0.11 -17.75 -20.04
N ALA A 45 -0.99 -17.00 -20.05
CA ALA A 45 -2.11 -17.20 -20.95
C ALA A 45 -1.67 -16.94 -22.41
N LYS A 46 -0.95 -15.85 -22.69
CA LYS A 46 -0.37 -15.56 -24.02
C LYS A 46 0.61 -16.63 -24.48
N LYS A 47 1.34 -17.29 -23.57
CA LYS A 47 2.21 -18.44 -23.88
C LYS A 47 1.42 -19.73 -24.19
N LEU A 48 0.20 -19.85 -23.66
CA LEU A 48 -0.71 -20.99 -23.84
C LEU A 48 -1.77 -20.78 -24.93
N TYR A 49 -1.98 -19.55 -25.40
CA TYR A 49 -2.88 -19.27 -26.51
C TYR A 49 -2.26 -19.75 -27.82
N TRP A 50 -2.57 -21.03 -28.08
CA TRP A 50 -2.93 -21.58 -29.38
C TRP A 50 -1.85 -22.30 -30.19
N LEU A 51 -1.34 -23.39 -29.61
CA LEU A 51 -0.93 -24.55 -30.40
C LEU A 51 -2.22 -25.26 -30.88
N TRP A 52 -2.82 -24.79 -31.98
CA TRP A 52 -3.91 -25.51 -32.64
C TRP A 52 -3.36 -26.84 -33.17
N PRO A 53 -3.96 -28.00 -32.87
CA PRO A 53 -3.37 -29.30 -33.19
C PRO A 53 -3.86 -29.73 -34.57
N TRP A 54 -3.42 -29.02 -35.61
CA TRP A 54 -3.58 -29.46 -37.01
C TRP A 54 -2.24 -29.84 -37.65
N PHE A 55 -1.30 -30.32 -36.84
CA PHE A 55 -0.15 -31.12 -37.28
C PHE A 55 -0.28 -32.52 -36.71
#